data_AF-A0A661P8U9-F1
#
_entry.id   AF-A0A661P8U9-F1
#
_cell.length_a   1.000
_cell.length_b   1.000
_cell.length_c   1.000
_cell.angle_alpha   90.00
_cell.angle_beta   90.00
_cell.angle_gamma   90.00
#
_symmetry.space_group_name_H-M   'P 1'
#
loop_
_entity.id
_entity.type
_entity.pdbx_description
1 polymer ?
#
loop_
_entity_poly.entity_id
_entity_poly.type
_entity_poly.pdbx_seq_one_letter_code
_entity_poly.pdbx_strand_id
1 'polypeptide(L)'
;MADRFRGVREVAMRTDTLWLDVDRELVVLVWRGDVEVIENGSELERIIMSIERAERPRSHEQVLPLLQRGQVAYAVRPVDLEPGAEPIPTDDDVLRIHRYKTWRSKAPRPTISIEQYATISAELAECSTTERRTGVMESHGFDDDRWTIEERGWLELMAQGALDGDARLAAVYSAHFVRAQDELGSEKEAKRSFDEYLDISEAMMQATEPNKTLADHDLSLSMWMRLDRRFRAEMANDPGLEKRYRDRLSQVEVTAPPMPEKPE
;
A
#
# COMPACT_ATOMS: atom_id res chain seq x y z
N MET A 1 12.11 33.79 27.88
CA MET A 1 12.44 34.27 26.52
C MET A 1 12.87 33.06 25.67
N ALA A 2 12.02 32.02 25.55
CA ALA A 2 12.44 30.67 25.12
C ALA A 2 11.50 30.03 24.07
N ASP A 3 10.65 30.81 23.41
CA ASP A 3 9.62 30.29 22.49
C ASP A 3 9.74 30.86 21.06
N ARG A 4 10.91 31.40 20.70
CA ARG A 4 11.07 32.17 19.45
C ARG A 4 11.22 31.34 18.17
N PHE A 5 11.44 30.02 18.25
CA PHE A 5 11.84 29.23 17.08
C PHE A 5 11.16 27.87 16.93
N ARG A 6 9.95 27.69 17.47
CA ARG A 6 9.12 26.55 17.03
C ARG A 6 8.52 26.88 15.66
N GLY A 7 9.17 26.43 14.59
CA GLY A 7 8.65 26.63 13.24
C GLY A 7 9.62 26.28 12.13
N VAL A 8 9.10 26.25 10.91
CA VAL A 8 9.88 26.08 9.68
C VAL A 8 10.48 27.43 9.30
N ARG A 9 11.79 27.46 9.04
CA ARG A 9 12.50 28.64 8.52
C ARG A 9 12.98 28.35 7.11
N GLU A 10 12.53 29.14 6.14
CA GLU A 10 13.11 29.11 4.79
C GLU A 10 14.50 29.75 4.82
N VAL A 11 15.46 29.08 4.20
CA VAL A 11 16.85 29.51 4.11
C VAL A 11 17.15 29.77 2.65
N ALA A 12 17.49 31.01 2.32
CA ALA A 12 17.95 31.33 0.98
C ALA A 12 19.29 30.62 0.74
N MET A 13 19.32 29.72 -0.23
CA MET A 13 20.53 29.03 -0.66
C MET A 13 20.97 29.56 -2.01
N ARG A 14 22.28 29.72 -2.19
CA ARG A 14 22.91 30.03 -3.48
C ARG A 14 23.58 28.78 -4.00
N THR A 15 23.23 28.35 -5.22
CA THR A 15 24.08 27.42 -5.97
C THR A 15 25.38 28.14 -6.31
N ASP A 16 26.50 27.65 -5.81
CA ASP A 16 27.79 28.29 -6.05
C ASP A 16 28.69 27.52 -7.02
N THR A 17 28.42 26.23 -7.18
CA THR A 17 29.21 25.32 -8.00
C THR A 17 28.25 24.41 -8.75
N LEU A 18 28.43 24.34 -10.06
CA LEU A 18 27.85 23.32 -10.94
C LEU A 18 29.02 22.60 -11.60
N TRP A 19 29.09 21.29 -11.42
CA TRP A 19 30.04 20.43 -12.11
C TRP A 19 29.28 19.35 -12.87
N LEU A 20 29.66 19.15 -14.14
CA LEU A 20 29.04 18.20 -15.06
C LEU A 20 30.12 17.20 -15.49
N ASP A 21 29.91 15.92 -15.21
CA ASP A 21 30.72 14.81 -15.71
C ASP A 21 29.85 13.99 -16.65
N VAL A 22 29.99 14.27 -17.94
CA VAL A 22 29.19 13.64 -18.99
C VAL A 22 29.58 12.18 -19.23
N ASP A 23 30.82 11.81 -18.94
CA ASP A 23 31.29 10.44 -19.11
C ASP A 23 30.70 9.52 -18.04
N ARG A 24 30.47 10.06 -16.84
CA ARG A 24 29.83 9.36 -15.72
C ARG A 24 28.34 9.66 -15.58
N GLU A 25 27.77 10.45 -16.49
CA GLU A 25 26.38 10.94 -16.44
C GLU A 25 26.01 11.57 -15.08
N LEU A 26 26.95 12.32 -14.48
CA LEU A 26 26.84 12.87 -13.13
C LEU A 26 26.76 14.41 -13.15
N VAL A 27 25.82 14.95 -12.38
CA VAL A 27 25.67 16.39 -12.13
C VAL A 27 25.87 16.65 -10.64
N VAL A 28 26.84 17.48 -10.29
CA VAL A 28 27.10 17.90 -8.91
C VAL A 28 26.73 19.37 -8.76
N LEU A 29 25.87 19.64 -7.79
CA LEU A 29 25.44 20.98 -7.41
C LEU A 29 25.88 21.23 -5.96
N VAL A 30 26.62 22.31 -5.72
CA VAL A 30 26.94 22.76 -4.36
C VAL A 30 26.10 23.98 -4.05
N TRP A 31 25.39 23.91 -2.93
CA TRP A 31 24.55 24.97 -2.43
C TRP A 31 25.10 25.46 -1.09
N ARG A 32 25.21 26.77 -0.92
CA ARG A 32 25.58 27.41 0.35
C ARG A 32 24.46 28.30 0.83
N GLY A 33 24.16 28.23 2.12
CA GLY A 33 23.19 29.08 2.80
C GLY A 33 23.61 29.26 4.24
N ASP A 34 23.22 30.37 4.84
CA ASP A 34 23.54 30.70 6.23
C ASP A 34 22.31 30.50 7.11
N VAL A 35 22.48 29.76 8.19
CA VAL A 35 21.46 29.58 9.23
C VAL A 35 22.02 30.16 10.52
N GLU A 36 21.28 31.07 11.13
CA GLU A 36 21.64 31.61 12.43
C GLU A 36 21.42 30.52 13.49
N VAL A 37 22.50 30.20 14.19
CA VAL A 37 22.56 29.26 15.31
C VAL A 37 22.74 30.08 16.58
N ILE A 38 21.83 29.91 17.53
CA ILE A 38 21.74 30.62 18.81
C ILE A 38 22.61 29.94 19.87
N GLU A 39 22.63 28.61 19.90
CA GLU A 39 23.40 27.84 20.87
C GLU A 39 24.59 27.13 20.20
N ASN A 40 24.51 25.81 20.04
CA ASN A 40 25.58 24.97 19.51
C ASN A 40 25.13 24.16 18.27
N GLY A 41 24.00 24.53 17.67
CA GLY A 41 23.40 23.83 16.54
C GLY A 41 22.41 22.74 16.97
N SER A 42 22.29 22.45 18.27
CA SER A 42 21.33 21.47 18.78
C SER A 42 19.87 21.88 18.56
N GLU A 43 19.60 23.15 18.31
CA GLU A 43 18.30 23.67 17.88
C GLU A 43 17.92 23.27 16.44
N LEU A 44 18.89 22.82 15.63
CA LEU A 44 18.64 22.37 14.26
C LEU A 44 18.29 20.88 14.26
N GLU A 45 16.98 20.58 14.31
CA GLU A 45 16.52 19.19 14.31
C GLU A 45 16.58 18.53 12.92
N ARG A 46 16.34 19.31 11.85
CA ARG A 46 16.22 18.79 10.49
C ARG A 46 16.49 19.86 9.45
N ILE A 47 17.32 19.54 8.47
CA ILE A 47 17.50 20.33 7.25
C ILE A 47 16.81 19.58 6.11
N ILE A 48 15.90 20.26 5.42
CA ILE A 48 15.21 19.73 4.24
C ILE A 48 15.68 20.55 3.04
N MET A 49 16.25 19.87 2.06
CA MET A 49 16.65 20.48 0.80
C MET A 49 15.79 19.90 -0.32
N SER A 50 15.23 20.79 -1.13
CA SER A 50 14.35 20.43 -2.25
C SER A 50 14.74 21.25 -3.47
N ILE A 51 14.84 20.58 -4.61
CA ILE A 51 15.07 21.24 -5.90
C ILE A 51 13.71 21.48 -6.53
N GLU A 52 13.42 22.75 -6.83
CA GLU A 52 12.11 23.23 -7.29
C GLU A 52 12.24 24.00 -8.60
N ARG A 53 11.14 24.08 -9.36
CA ARG A 53 11.03 25.02 -10.48
C ARG A 53 10.68 26.40 -9.94
N ALA A 54 11.42 27.42 -10.35
CA ALA A 54 11.25 28.79 -9.84
C ALA A 54 9.83 29.34 -10.05
N GLU A 55 9.16 28.95 -11.14
CA GLU A 55 7.81 29.43 -11.47
C GLU A 55 6.71 28.73 -10.66
N ARG A 56 7.01 27.60 -10.03
CA ARG A 56 6.05 26.75 -9.31
C ARG A 56 6.71 26.11 -8.08
N PRO A 57 7.13 26.91 -7.09
CA PRO A 57 7.69 26.36 -5.87
C PRO A 57 6.62 25.54 -5.14
N ARG A 58 7.00 24.36 -4.65
CA ARG A 58 6.16 23.57 -3.75
C ARG A 58 6.17 24.19 -2.35
N SER A 59 5.01 24.20 -1.70
CA SER A 59 4.93 24.59 -0.29
C SER A 59 5.60 23.54 0.61
N HIS A 60 5.97 23.92 1.84
CA HIS A 60 6.50 22.99 2.81
C HIS A 60 5.60 21.77 3.04
N GLU A 61 4.28 21.99 3.10
CA GLU A 61 3.27 20.92 3.23
C GLU A 61 3.26 19.95 2.05
N GLN A 62 3.65 20.41 0.86
CA GLN A 62 3.77 19.57 -0.34
C GLN A 62 5.10 18.81 -0.39
N VAL A 63 6.18 19.36 0.18
CA VAL A 63 7.51 18.75 0.20
C VAL A 63 7.61 17.67 1.27
N LEU A 64 7.09 17.92 2.48
CA LEU A 64 7.24 17.00 3.62
C LEU A 64 6.82 15.54 3.33
N PRO A 65 5.65 15.27 2.71
CA PRO A 65 5.25 13.91 2.38
C PRO A 65 6.25 13.19 1.48
N LEU A 66 6.94 13.92 0.59
CA LEU A 66 7.89 13.33 -0.36
C LEU A 66 9.14 12.77 0.33
N LEU A 67 9.48 13.30 1.52
CA LEU A 67 10.61 12.80 2.31
C LEU A 67 10.43 11.35 2.76
N GLN A 68 9.20 10.85 2.79
CA GLN A 68 8.91 9.45 3.13
C GLN A 68 9.58 8.48 2.14
N ARG A 69 9.79 8.91 0.88
CA ARG A 69 10.50 8.14 -0.15
C ARG A 69 12.03 8.28 -0.11
N GLY A 70 12.53 9.17 0.75
CA GLY A 70 13.96 9.40 0.90
C GLY A 70 14.63 8.21 1.57
N GLN A 71 15.91 8.02 1.25
CA GLN A 71 16.79 7.16 2.02
C GLN A 71 17.46 7.97 3.13
N VAL A 72 17.69 7.33 4.28
CA VAL A 72 18.38 7.93 5.43
C VAL A 72 19.58 7.04 5.71
N ALA A 73 20.76 7.57 5.46
CA ALA A 73 22.03 6.88 5.64
C ALA A 73 23.05 7.83 6.28
N TYR A 74 24.02 7.28 6.99
CA TYR A 74 25.25 8.03 7.29
C TYR A 74 26.12 8.03 6.03
N ALA A 75 27.01 9.01 5.92
CA ALA A 75 28.21 8.92 5.09
C ALA A 75 29.38 9.19 6.04
N VAL A 76 30.10 8.14 6.42
CA VAL A 76 31.14 8.22 7.47
C VAL A 76 32.50 8.53 6.85
N ARG A 77 32.71 8.09 5.62
CA ARG A 77 33.92 8.22 4.82
C ARG A 77 33.58 8.81 3.45
N PRO A 78 34.51 9.54 2.82
CA PRO A 78 34.29 10.06 1.46
C PRO A 78 33.94 8.98 0.42
N VAL A 79 34.47 7.76 0.57
CA VAL A 79 34.19 6.63 -0.32
C VAL A 79 32.70 6.22 -0.30
N ASP A 80 32.00 6.49 0.80
CA ASP A 80 30.58 6.17 0.94
C ASP A 80 29.69 7.04 0.04
N LEU A 81 30.24 8.11 -0.53
CA LEU A 81 29.56 9.02 -1.47
C LEU A 81 29.86 8.69 -2.94
N GLU A 82 30.70 7.70 -3.22
CA GLU A 82 31.05 7.33 -4.59
C GLU A 82 29.90 6.56 -5.28
N PRO A 83 29.65 6.78 -6.58
CA PRO A 83 28.63 6.02 -7.33
C PRO A 83 28.88 4.51 -7.27
N GLY A 84 27.87 3.75 -6.84
CA GLY A 84 27.96 2.29 -6.71
C GLY A 84 28.65 1.81 -5.42
N ALA A 85 28.99 2.72 -4.49
CA ALA A 85 29.39 2.33 -3.15
C ALA A 85 28.32 1.41 -2.52
N GLU A 86 28.78 0.42 -1.75
CA GLU A 86 27.84 -0.43 -1.01
C GLU A 86 26.97 0.46 -0.11
N PRO A 87 25.64 0.26 -0.12
CA PRO A 87 24.76 1.01 0.76
C PRO A 87 25.24 0.86 2.21
N ILE A 88 25.44 1.99 2.90
CA ILE A 88 25.73 1.94 4.32
C ILE A 88 24.57 1.24 5.01
N PRO A 89 24.83 0.25 5.89
CA PRO A 89 23.78 -0.48 6.57
C PRO A 89 22.75 0.48 7.20
N THR A 90 21.51 0.38 6.73
CA THR A 90 20.37 1.20 7.20
C THR A 90 19.78 0.68 8.51
N ASP A 91 20.38 -0.38 9.05
CA ASP A 91 19.87 -1.14 10.20
C ASP A 91 20.15 -0.44 11.54
N ASP A 92 20.79 0.73 11.49
CA ASP A 92 20.98 1.60 12.64
C ASP A 92 19.62 2.12 13.15
N ASP A 93 19.33 1.84 14.42
CA ASP A 93 18.08 2.22 15.07
C ASP A 93 17.81 3.73 15.01
N VAL A 94 18.85 4.55 15.08
CA VAL A 94 18.71 6.01 15.02
C VAL A 94 18.28 6.42 13.61
N LEU A 95 18.95 5.94 12.56
CA LEU A 95 18.56 6.22 11.17
C LEU A 95 17.12 5.77 10.89
N ARG A 96 16.74 4.58 11.36
CA ARG A 96 15.39 4.04 11.22
C ARG A 96 14.34 4.90 11.93
N ILE A 97 14.62 5.34 13.16
CA ILE A 97 13.76 6.29 13.88
C ILE A 97 13.63 7.60 13.10
N HIS A 98 14.72 8.14 12.56
CA HIS A 98 14.68 9.38 11.76
C HIS A 98 13.88 9.22 10.46
N ARG A 99 14.01 8.07 9.79
CA ARG A 99 13.19 7.71 8.62
C ARG A 99 11.71 7.69 8.99
N TYR A 100 11.30 6.92 9.99
CA TYR A 100 9.89 6.84 10.39
C TYR A 100 9.33 8.14 10.98
N LYS A 101 10.16 9.03 11.52
CA LYS A 101 9.72 10.40 11.88
C LYS A 101 9.22 11.19 10.67
N THR A 102 9.59 10.85 9.44
CA THR A 102 9.03 11.49 8.23
C THR A 102 7.61 11.01 7.90
N TRP A 103 7.24 9.81 8.36
CA TRP A 103 5.95 9.16 8.06
C TRP A 103 4.78 9.70 8.90
N ARG A 104 5.06 10.52 9.91
CA ARG A 104 4.05 11.20 10.74
C ARG A 104 3.25 12.28 9.99
N SER A 105 3.66 12.61 8.78
CA SER A 105 2.96 13.53 7.89
C SER A 105 1.94 12.78 7.01
N LYS A 106 1.08 13.54 6.32
CA LYS A 106 0.21 13.04 5.25
C LYS A 106 1.02 12.15 4.30
N ALA A 107 0.47 11.02 3.86
CA ALA A 107 1.14 10.18 2.87
C ALA A 107 1.37 10.98 1.58
N PRO A 108 2.50 10.76 0.88
CA PRO A 108 2.70 11.41 -0.40
C PRO A 108 1.69 10.88 -1.41
N ARG A 109 1.41 11.70 -2.43
CA ARG A 109 0.66 11.22 -3.60
C ARG A 109 1.34 9.97 -4.18
N PRO A 110 0.61 8.88 -4.46
CA PRO A 110 1.17 7.68 -5.08
C PRO A 110 1.86 7.99 -6.41
N THR A 111 2.91 7.23 -6.68
CA THR A 111 3.68 7.26 -7.92
C THR A 111 3.31 6.14 -8.89
N ILE A 112 2.76 5.03 -8.38
CA ILE A 112 2.19 3.98 -9.23
C ILE A 112 0.77 4.34 -9.67
N SER A 113 0.34 3.76 -10.79
CA SER A 113 -1.05 3.88 -11.24
C SER A 113 -2.01 3.10 -10.32
N ILE A 114 -3.30 3.45 -10.36
CA ILE A 114 -4.33 2.72 -9.59
C ILE A 114 -4.50 1.28 -10.07
N GLU A 115 -4.26 1.04 -11.37
CA GLU A 115 -4.23 -0.31 -11.96
C GLU A 115 -3.09 -1.14 -11.39
N GLN A 116 -1.86 -0.61 -11.38
CA GLN A 116 -0.71 -1.29 -10.77
C GLN A 116 -0.93 -1.54 -9.28
N TYR A 117 -1.45 -0.55 -8.54
CA TYR A 117 -1.78 -0.72 -7.12
C TYR A 117 -2.78 -1.87 -6.93
N ALA A 118 -3.87 -1.89 -7.69
CA ALA A 118 -4.87 -2.95 -7.62
C ALA A 118 -4.32 -4.33 -7.98
N THR A 119 -3.44 -4.43 -8.99
CA THR A 119 -2.77 -5.68 -9.35
C THR A 119 -1.88 -6.19 -8.22
N ILE A 120 -1.01 -5.36 -7.67
CA ILE A 120 -0.11 -5.75 -6.57
C ILE A 120 -0.94 -6.13 -5.34
N SER A 121 -1.96 -5.34 -4.98
CA SER A 121 -2.87 -5.67 -3.87
C SER A 121 -3.57 -7.02 -4.07
N ALA A 122 -4.00 -7.34 -5.29
CA ALA A 122 -4.65 -8.62 -5.60
C ALA A 122 -3.67 -9.80 -5.45
N GLU A 123 -2.43 -9.66 -5.94
CA GLU A 123 -1.38 -10.67 -5.77
C GLU A 123 -1.00 -10.86 -4.29
N LEU A 124 -0.88 -9.77 -3.54
CA LEU A 124 -0.58 -9.80 -2.11
C LEU A 124 -1.70 -10.46 -1.29
N ALA A 125 -2.96 -10.35 -1.74
CA ALA A 125 -4.09 -11.04 -1.12
C ALA A 125 -4.07 -12.57 -1.34
N GLU A 126 -3.26 -13.09 -2.27
CA GLU A 126 -3.02 -14.53 -2.47
C GLU A 126 -1.84 -15.05 -1.65
N CYS A 127 -1.07 -14.18 -1.01
CA CYS A 127 0.10 -14.56 -0.24
C CYS A 127 -0.29 -15.04 1.15
N SER A 128 -0.10 -16.32 1.42
CA SER A 128 -0.27 -16.93 2.75
C SER A 128 1.00 -16.91 3.62
N THR A 129 2.16 -16.63 3.03
CA THR A 129 3.45 -16.59 3.73
C THR A 129 4.20 -15.29 3.47
N THR A 130 5.08 -14.94 4.41
CA THR A 130 5.93 -13.74 4.32
C THR A 130 6.88 -13.82 3.12
N GLU A 131 7.47 -14.98 2.85
CA GLU A 131 8.42 -15.16 1.74
C GLU A 131 7.76 -14.91 0.38
N ARG A 132 6.53 -15.41 0.21
CA ARG A 132 5.77 -15.18 -1.03
C ARG A 132 5.37 -13.72 -1.17
N ARG A 133 4.97 -13.08 -0.06
CA ARG A 133 4.69 -11.64 -0.01
C ARG A 133 5.92 -10.83 -0.43
N THR A 134 7.09 -11.11 0.14
CA THR A 134 8.36 -10.47 -0.23
C THR A 134 8.67 -10.68 -1.72
N GLY A 135 8.58 -11.91 -2.22
CA GLY A 135 8.82 -12.20 -3.64
C GLY A 135 7.87 -11.49 -4.60
N VAL A 136 6.60 -11.31 -4.23
CA VAL A 136 5.65 -10.49 -5.01
C VAL A 136 6.07 -9.02 -5.01
N MET A 137 6.40 -8.43 -3.86
CA MET A 137 6.82 -7.02 -3.83
C MET A 137 8.12 -6.80 -4.63
N GLU A 138 9.10 -7.69 -4.49
CA GLU A 138 10.36 -7.62 -5.21
C GLU A 138 10.17 -7.70 -6.74
N SER A 139 9.27 -8.56 -7.23
CA SER A 139 8.99 -8.68 -8.66
C SER A 139 8.42 -7.38 -9.27
N HIS A 140 7.76 -6.56 -8.46
CA HIS A 140 7.26 -5.23 -8.82
C HIS A 140 8.24 -4.09 -8.48
N GLY A 141 9.44 -4.41 -7.99
CA GLY A 141 10.47 -3.41 -7.64
C GLY A 141 10.19 -2.65 -6.32
N PHE A 142 9.47 -3.29 -5.41
CA PHE A 142 9.14 -2.77 -4.08
C PHE A 142 9.82 -3.56 -2.97
N ASP A 143 10.25 -2.85 -1.94
CA ASP A 143 10.42 -3.38 -0.60
C ASP A 143 9.17 -3.07 0.25
N ASP A 144 9.12 -3.59 1.48
CA ASP A 144 8.00 -3.37 2.39
C ASP A 144 7.73 -1.87 2.65
N ASP A 145 8.78 -1.07 2.80
CA ASP A 145 8.64 0.35 3.12
C ASP A 145 8.09 1.14 1.94
N ARG A 146 8.64 0.92 0.74
CA ARG A 146 8.19 1.57 -0.49
C ARG A 146 6.76 1.16 -0.82
N TRP A 147 6.41 -0.12 -0.66
CA TRP A 147 5.03 -0.56 -0.80
C TRP A 147 4.11 0.15 0.19
N THR A 148 4.49 0.20 1.47
CA THR A 148 3.70 0.84 2.53
C THR A 148 3.43 2.32 2.23
N ILE A 149 4.41 3.04 1.67
CA ILE A 149 4.23 4.45 1.27
C ILE A 149 3.21 4.59 0.15
N GLU A 150 3.28 3.73 -0.89
CA GLU A 150 2.37 3.77 -2.02
C GLU A 150 0.94 3.35 -1.62
N GLU A 151 0.81 2.31 -0.81
CA GLU A 151 -0.46 1.83 -0.25
C GLU A 151 -1.12 2.91 0.60
N ARG A 152 -0.39 3.51 1.55
CA ARG A 152 -0.90 4.63 2.36
C ARG A 152 -1.35 5.80 1.49
N GLY A 153 -0.57 6.16 0.47
CA GLY A 153 -0.93 7.24 -0.45
C GLY A 153 -2.26 6.97 -1.16
N TRP A 154 -2.52 5.74 -1.61
CA TRP A 154 -3.77 5.37 -2.25
C TRP A 154 -4.95 5.31 -1.26
N LEU A 155 -4.74 4.72 -0.08
CA LEU A 155 -5.76 4.66 0.97
C LEU A 155 -6.19 6.06 1.43
N GLU A 156 -5.24 6.97 1.66
CA GLU A 156 -5.55 8.35 2.04
C GLU A 156 -6.28 9.11 0.93
N LEU A 157 -5.91 8.91 -0.35
CA LEU A 157 -6.62 9.51 -1.48
C LEU A 157 -8.07 9.01 -1.60
N MET A 158 -8.29 7.71 -1.46
CA MET A 158 -9.64 7.14 -1.50
C MET A 158 -10.48 7.56 -0.28
N ALA A 159 -9.89 7.58 0.91
CA ALA A 159 -10.55 8.04 2.12
C ALA A 159 -10.96 9.52 2.03
N GLN A 160 -10.09 10.38 1.50
CA GLN A 160 -10.42 11.78 1.25
C GLN A 160 -11.58 11.91 0.25
N GLY A 161 -11.53 11.17 -0.86
CA GLY A 161 -12.64 11.15 -1.83
C GLY A 161 -13.96 10.74 -1.18
N ALA A 162 -13.97 9.71 -0.33
CA ALA A 162 -15.17 9.28 0.39
C ALA A 162 -15.72 10.36 1.34
N LEU A 163 -14.84 11.08 2.07
CA LEU A 163 -15.24 12.21 2.91
C LEU A 163 -15.83 13.36 2.10
N ASP A 164 -15.33 13.58 0.88
CA ASP A 164 -15.83 14.58 -0.05
C ASP A 164 -17.08 14.10 -0.83
N GLY A 165 -17.58 12.90 -0.55
CA GLY A 165 -18.72 12.29 -1.24
C GLY A 165 -18.42 11.76 -2.65
N ASP A 166 -17.15 11.68 -3.04
CA ASP A 166 -16.68 11.15 -4.32
C ASP A 166 -16.12 9.72 -4.18
N ALA A 167 -16.99 8.73 -4.43
CA ALA A 167 -16.64 7.33 -4.40
C ALA A 167 -16.02 6.80 -5.73
N ARG A 168 -15.80 7.65 -6.74
CA ARG A 168 -15.37 7.19 -8.08
C ARG A 168 -14.02 6.48 -8.04
N LEU A 169 -13.08 7.00 -7.26
CA LEU A 169 -11.73 6.42 -7.17
C LEU A 169 -11.76 5.02 -6.57
N ALA A 170 -12.54 4.82 -5.50
CA ALA A 170 -12.72 3.52 -4.87
C ALA A 170 -13.41 2.52 -5.80
N ALA A 171 -14.38 2.98 -6.60
CA ALA A 171 -15.03 2.15 -7.61
C ALA A 171 -14.05 1.72 -8.72
N VAL A 172 -13.18 2.63 -9.19
CA VAL A 172 -12.13 2.32 -10.18
C VAL A 172 -11.14 1.31 -9.61
N TYR A 173 -10.66 1.52 -8.37
CA TYR A 173 -9.81 0.54 -7.67
C TYR A 173 -10.48 -0.83 -7.59
N SER A 174 -11.73 -0.88 -7.13
CA SER A 174 -12.48 -2.14 -6.97
C SER A 174 -12.62 -2.89 -8.29
N ALA A 175 -12.90 -2.20 -9.39
CA ALA A 175 -12.97 -2.80 -10.72
C ALA A 175 -11.64 -3.40 -11.17
N HIS A 176 -10.54 -2.66 -11.02
CA HIS A 176 -9.20 -3.17 -11.35
C HIS A 176 -8.79 -4.34 -10.45
N PHE A 177 -9.10 -4.27 -9.16
CA PHE A 177 -8.77 -5.29 -8.18
C PHE A 177 -9.52 -6.59 -8.46
N VAL A 178 -10.82 -6.53 -8.74
CA VAL A 178 -11.62 -7.71 -9.10
C VAL A 178 -11.07 -8.35 -10.37
N ARG A 179 -10.78 -7.56 -11.40
CA ARG A 179 -10.20 -8.06 -12.66
C ARG A 179 -8.85 -8.74 -12.40
N ALA A 180 -7.95 -8.09 -11.66
CA ALA A 180 -6.65 -8.65 -11.30
C ALA A 180 -6.79 -9.93 -10.47
N GLN A 181 -7.73 -9.97 -9.52
CA GLN A 181 -8.01 -11.21 -8.78
C GLN A 181 -8.47 -12.32 -9.70
N ASP A 182 -9.40 -12.05 -10.62
CA ASP A 182 -9.96 -13.05 -11.55
C ASP A 182 -8.88 -13.61 -12.48
N GLU A 183 -7.93 -12.77 -12.92
CA GLU A 183 -6.75 -13.18 -13.71
C GLU A 183 -5.81 -14.13 -12.96
N LEU A 184 -5.79 -14.10 -11.62
CA LEU A 184 -5.02 -15.01 -10.77
C LEU A 184 -5.71 -16.37 -10.55
N GLY A 185 -6.92 -16.57 -11.10
CA GLY A 185 -7.67 -17.81 -10.96
C GLY A 185 -6.91 -19.03 -11.46
N SER A 186 -6.90 -20.11 -10.68
CA SER A 186 -6.22 -21.35 -11.04
C SER A 186 -7.08 -22.27 -11.93
N GLU A 187 -6.46 -23.18 -12.69
CA GLU A 187 -7.20 -24.22 -13.41
C GLU A 187 -8.04 -25.11 -12.48
N LYS A 188 -7.57 -25.34 -11.24
CA LYS A 188 -8.31 -26.13 -10.24
C LYS A 188 -9.63 -25.43 -9.91
N GLU A 189 -9.60 -24.12 -9.69
CA GLU A 189 -10.82 -23.31 -9.49
C GLU A 189 -11.72 -23.34 -10.71
N ALA A 190 -11.16 -23.18 -11.91
CA ALA A 190 -11.92 -23.20 -13.15
C ALA A 190 -12.71 -24.51 -13.33
N LYS A 191 -12.15 -25.65 -12.90
CA LYS A 191 -12.76 -26.97 -13.02
C LYS A 191 -13.79 -27.29 -11.92
N ARG A 192 -13.92 -26.46 -10.86
CA ARG A 192 -14.93 -26.69 -9.82
C ARG A 192 -16.33 -26.57 -10.40
N SER A 193 -17.18 -27.53 -10.07
CA SER A 193 -18.57 -27.64 -10.49
C SER A 193 -19.50 -26.76 -9.64
N PHE A 194 -20.71 -26.52 -10.14
CA PHE A 194 -21.74 -25.79 -9.39
C PHE A 194 -22.16 -26.51 -8.10
N ASP A 195 -22.17 -27.85 -8.13
CA ASP A 195 -22.54 -28.68 -6.98
C ASP A 195 -21.52 -28.52 -5.85
N GLU A 196 -20.22 -28.55 -6.18
CA GLU A 196 -19.16 -28.27 -5.19
C GLU A 196 -19.28 -26.85 -4.61
N TYR A 197 -19.66 -25.86 -5.44
CA TYR A 197 -19.92 -24.50 -4.94
C TYR A 197 -21.12 -24.43 -4.00
N LEU A 198 -22.19 -25.17 -4.26
CA LEU A 198 -23.34 -25.26 -3.34
C LEU A 198 -22.93 -25.87 -2.00
N ASP A 199 -22.15 -26.96 -2.03
CA ASP A 199 -21.65 -27.62 -0.82
C ASP A 199 -20.80 -26.67 0.03
N ILE A 200 -19.89 -25.92 -0.60
CA ILE A 200 -19.05 -24.92 0.10
C ILE A 200 -19.90 -23.76 0.62
N SER A 201 -20.86 -23.27 -0.18
CA SER A 201 -21.77 -22.17 0.22
C SER A 201 -22.54 -22.54 1.48
N GLU A 202 -23.15 -23.74 1.49
CA GLU A 202 -23.89 -24.28 2.63
C GLU A 202 -22.99 -24.41 3.86
N ALA A 203 -21.78 -24.97 3.71
CA ALA A 203 -20.81 -25.07 4.80
C ALA A 203 -20.44 -23.69 5.36
N MET A 204 -20.21 -22.70 4.49
CA MET A 204 -19.87 -21.33 4.88
C MET A 204 -21.00 -20.61 5.64
N MET A 205 -22.27 -20.88 5.31
CA MET A 205 -23.43 -20.34 6.03
C MET A 205 -23.56 -20.89 7.45
N GLN A 206 -23.12 -22.11 7.68
CA GLN A 206 -23.15 -22.76 8.99
C GLN A 206 -21.85 -22.57 9.80
N ALA A 207 -20.80 -22.02 9.18
CA ALA A 207 -19.46 -21.97 9.76
C ALA A 207 -19.34 -20.95 10.88
N THR A 208 -18.94 -21.41 12.08
CA THR A 208 -18.44 -20.53 13.15
C THR A 208 -17.03 -20.00 12.83
N GLU A 209 -16.24 -20.75 12.05
CA GLU A 209 -14.87 -20.42 11.67
C GLU A 209 -14.71 -20.44 10.13
N PRO A 210 -15.17 -19.40 9.41
CA PRO A 210 -15.21 -19.41 7.94
C PRO A 210 -13.88 -19.73 7.26
N ASN A 211 -12.76 -19.20 7.77
CA ASN A 211 -11.43 -19.47 7.19
C ASN A 211 -11.01 -20.93 7.31
N LYS A 212 -11.40 -21.61 8.39
CA LYS A 212 -11.14 -23.04 8.58
C LYS A 212 -11.99 -23.85 7.61
N THR A 213 -13.27 -23.52 7.48
CA THR A 213 -14.17 -24.15 6.51
C THR A 213 -13.63 -24.03 5.08
N LEU A 214 -13.16 -22.86 4.67
CA LEU A 214 -12.52 -22.70 3.36
C LEU A 214 -11.25 -23.56 3.21
N ALA A 215 -10.41 -23.60 4.24
CA ALA A 215 -9.21 -24.43 4.24
C ALA A 215 -9.53 -25.94 4.12
N ASP A 216 -10.59 -26.42 4.78
CA ASP A 216 -11.07 -27.81 4.67
C ASP A 216 -11.51 -28.17 3.24
N HIS A 217 -11.84 -27.16 2.43
CA HIS A 217 -12.18 -27.28 1.01
C HIS A 217 -11.01 -26.94 0.06
N ASP A 218 -9.77 -26.82 0.55
CA ASP A 218 -8.60 -26.34 -0.20
C ASP A 218 -8.84 -24.98 -0.88
N LEU A 219 -9.45 -24.03 -0.17
CA LEU A 219 -9.72 -22.68 -0.66
C LEU A 219 -9.11 -21.63 0.27
N SER A 220 -8.53 -20.59 -0.34
CA SER A 220 -8.32 -19.31 0.33
C SER A 220 -9.59 -18.46 0.23
N LEU A 221 -9.67 -17.40 1.04
CA LEU A 221 -10.75 -16.42 0.93
C LEU A 221 -10.83 -15.80 -0.48
N SER A 222 -9.68 -15.48 -1.08
CA SER A 222 -9.62 -14.89 -2.43
C SER A 222 -10.12 -15.86 -3.50
N MET A 223 -9.76 -17.15 -3.40
CA MET A 223 -10.29 -18.20 -4.27
C MET A 223 -11.82 -18.34 -4.12
N TRP A 224 -12.32 -18.31 -2.88
CA TRP A 224 -13.75 -18.34 -2.61
C TRP A 224 -14.48 -17.14 -3.23
N MET A 225 -13.96 -15.93 -3.06
CA MET A 225 -14.57 -14.72 -3.64
C MET A 225 -14.65 -14.78 -5.18
N ARG A 226 -13.62 -15.31 -5.85
CA ARG A 226 -13.68 -15.57 -7.30
C ARG A 226 -14.76 -16.59 -7.67
N LEU A 227 -14.79 -17.70 -6.94
CA LEU A 227 -15.75 -18.78 -7.18
C LEU A 227 -17.19 -18.28 -7.04
N ASP A 228 -17.47 -17.52 -5.98
CA ASP A 228 -18.77 -16.89 -5.73
C ASP A 228 -19.15 -15.90 -6.82
N ARG A 229 -18.23 -15.01 -7.24
CA ARG A 229 -18.48 -14.09 -8.35
C ARG A 229 -18.83 -14.82 -9.65
N ARG A 230 -18.06 -15.85 -10.01
CA ARG A 230 -18.30 -16.64 -11.23
C ARG A 230 -19.69 -17.26 -11.21
N PHE A 231 -20.03 -17.99 -10.15
CA PHE A 231 -21.31 -18.68 -10.10
C PHE A 231 -22.50 -17.73 -9.92
N ARG A 232 -22.34 -16.59 -9.25
CA ARG A 232 -23.36 -15.52 -9.28
C ARG A 232 -23.60 -14.97 -10.68
N ALA A 233 -22.54 -14.77 -11.46
CA ALA A 233 -22.67 -14.34 -12.85
C ALA A 233 -23.35 -15.42 -13.71
N GLU A 234 -23.07 -16.70 -13.49
CA GLU A 234 -23.77 -17.81 -14.15
C GLU A 234 -25.26 -17.84 -13.77
N MET A 235 -25.59 -17.75 -12.47
CA MET A 235 -26.97 -17.71 -11.99
C MET A 235 -27.76 -16.50 -12.52
N ALA A 236 -27.12 -15.35 -12.69
CA ALA A 236 -27.75 -14.18 -13.29
C ALA A 236 -28.17 -14.41 -14.76
N ASN A 237 -27.52 -15.36 -15.45
CA ASN A 237 -27.81 -15.72 -16.83
C ASN A 237 -28.63 -17.02 -16.96
N ASP A 238 -28.75 -17.81 -15.89
CA ASP A 238 -29.51 -19.06 -15.85
C ASP A 238 -30.46 -19.12 -14.63
N PRO A 239 -31.75 -18.80 -14.83
CA PRO A 239 -32.76 -18.87 -13.77
C PRO A 239 -32.94 -20.27 -13.15
N GLY A 240 -32.57 -21.33 -13.87
CA GLY A 240 -32.59 -22.70 -13.38
C GLY A 240 -31.53 -22.93 -12.31
N LEU A 241 -30.31 -22.43 -12.54
CA LEU A 241 -29.23 -22.46 -11.54
C LEU A 241 -29.58 -21.59 -10.33
N GLU A 242 -30.13 -20.39 -10.54
CA GLU A 242 -30.57 -19.51 -9.45
C GLU A 242 -31.63 -20.19 -8.57
N LYS A 243 -32.62 -20.82 -9.20
CA LYS A 243 -33.65 -21.59 -8.46
C LYS A 243 -33.01 -22.72 -7.65
N ARG A 244 -32.11 -23.50 -8.26
CA ARG A 244 -31.44 -24.62 -7.59
C ARG A 244 -30.61 -24.16 -6.38
N TYR A 245 -29.91 -23.02 -6.49
CA TYR A 245 -29.19 -22.39 -5.39
C TYR A 245 -30.12 -22.02 -4.23
N ARG A 246 -31.22 -21.31 -4.54
CA ARG A 246 -32.20 -20.89 -3.55
C ARG A 246 -32.87 -22.08 -2.85
N ASP A 247 -33.29 -23.08 -3.62
CA ASP A 247 -33.92 -24.30 -3.11
C ASP A 247 -32.97 -25.03 -2.15
N ARG A 248 -31.67 -25.13 -2.50
CA ARG A 248 -30.66 -25.77 -1.64
C ARG A 248 -30.45 -25.01 -0.32
N LEU A 249 -30.29 -23.69 -0.37
CA LEU A 249 -30.00 -22.90 0.83
C LEU A 249 -31.21 -22.72 1.75
N SER A 250 -32.42 -22.69 1.21
CA SER A 250 -33.64 -22.65 2.02
C SER A 250 -33.78 -23.86 2.95
N GLN A 251 -33.21 -25.02 2.59
CA GLN A 251 -33.21 -26.22 3.43
C GLN A 251 -32.25 -26.09 4.62
N VAL A 252 -31.24 -25.21 4.52
CA VAL A 252 -30.22 -24.98 5.54
C VAL A 252 -30.71 -23.99 6.60
N GLU A 253 -31.41 -22.93 6.20
CA GLU A 253 -31.98 -21.96 7.16
C GLU A 253 -33.03 -22.60 8.08
N VAL A 254 -33.76 -23.61 7.60
CA VAL A 254 -34.80 -24.30 8.37
C VAL A 254 -34.22 -25.25 9.43
N THR A 255 -32.97 -25.69 9.28
CA THR A 255 -32.32 -26.63 10.22
C THR A 255 -31.47 -25.94 11.29
N ALA A 256 -31.29 -24.61 11.23
CA ALA A 256 -30.64 -23.86 12.28
C ALA A 256 -31.46 -23.96 13.59
N PRO A 257 -30.86 -24.39 14.73
CA PRO A 257 -31.59 -24.50 15.98
C PRO A 257 -32.16 -23.14 16.39
N PRO A 258 -33.40 -23.09 16.95
CA PRO A 258 -33.99 -21.84 17.38
C PRO A 258 -33.03 -21.14 18.35
N MET A 259 -32.79 -19.85 18.10
CA MET A 259 -31.95 -19.01 18.94
C MET A 259 -32.37 -19.20 20.41
N PRO A 260 -31.42 -19.42 21.34
CA PRO A 260 -31.76 -19.58 22.74
C PRO A 260 -32.55 -18.36 23.20
N GLU A 261 -33.71 -18.60 23.82
CA GLU A 261 -34.54 -17.54 24.39
C GLU A 261 -33.67 -16.66 25.27
N LYS A 262 -33.74 -15.34 25.05
CA LYS A 262 -32.97 -14.38 25.85
C LYS A 262 -33.32 -14.62 27.32
N PRO A 263 -32.33 -14.76 28.21
CA PRO A 263 -32.60 -14.85 29.63
C PRO A 263 -33.29 -13.55 30.10
N GLU A 264 -34.42 -13.71 30.81
CA GLU A 264 -35.16 -12.64 31.47
C GLU A 264 -34.33 -11.94 32.57
#